data_AF-A6SWC1-F1
#
_entry.id   AF-A6SWC1-F1
#
_cell.length_a   1.000
_cell.length_b   1.000
_cell.length_c   1.000
_cell.angle_alpha   90.00
_cell.angle_beta   90.00
_cell.angle_gamma   90.00
#
_symmetry.space_group_name_H-M   'P 1'
#
loop_
_entity.id
_entity.type
_entity.pdbx_description
1 polymer ?
#
loop_
_entity_poly.entity_id
_entity_poly.type
_entity_poly.pdbx_seq_one_letter_code
_entity_poly.pdbx_strand_id
1 'polypeptide(L)'
;MNLAEIVSQFESGEAGTDAYVELRAQCLPLIETDPANAAAYFLIANFARSYVMLYEEEAVTVEVARKAKTAMLDYLHRIVAAQGGNAEVRLAAINAIAADYLHSDKIF
;
A
#
# COMPACT_ATOMS: atom_id res chain seq x y z
N MET A 1 12.40 -1.44 9.79
CA MET A 1 11.33 -0.44 9.97
C MET A 1 10.03 -1.17 10.24
N ASN A 2 9.11 -0.57 10.98
CA ASN A 2 7.72 -1.02 11.08
C ASN A 2 6.85 -0.33 10.01
N LEU A 3 5.58 -0.75 9.86
CA LEU A 3 4.70 -0.17 8.85
C LEU A 3 4.52 1.35 9.00
N ALA A 4 4.37 1.89 10.21
CA ALA A 4 4.15 3.32 10.40
C ALA A 4 5.35 4.16 9.93
N GLU A 5 6.57 3.68 10.14
CA GLU A 5 7.79 4.30 9.62
C GLU A 5 7.83 4.25 8.08
N ILE A 6 7.43 3.12 7.48
CA ILE A 6 7.32 2.95 6.02
C ILE A 6 6.31 3.94 5.44
N VAL A 7 5.15 4.09 6.09
CA VAL A 7 4.11 5.05 5.67
C VAL A 7 4.64 6.47 5.69
N SER A 8 5.32 6.88 6.77
CA SER A 8 5.92 8.21 6.87
C SER A 8 6.96 8.47 5.78
N GLN A 9 7.79 7.48 5.45
CA GLN A 9 8.73 7.58 4.34
C GLN A 9 8.01 7.71 2.98
N PHE A 10 7.01 6.88 2.73
CA PHE A 10 6.24 6.93 1.48
C PHE A 10 5.48 8.25 1.31
N GLU A 11 4.90 8.78 2.40
CA GLU A 11 4.19 10.05 2.42
C GLU A 11 5.11 11.22 2.07
N SER A 12 6.33 11.23 2.61
CA SER A 12 7.32 12.28 2.34
C SER A 12 8.03 12.17 0.98
N GLY A 13 8.03 11.00 0.36
CA GLY A 13 8.67 10.75 -0.95
C GLY A 13 7.92 11.37 -2.15
N GLU A 14 8.49 11.28 -3.34
CA GLU A 14 7.79 11.70 -4.57
C GLU A 14 6.75 10.66 -5.02
N ALA A 15 5.79 11.08 -5.87
CA ALA A 15 4.72 10.20 -6.37
C ALA A 15 5.15 9.35 -7.59
N GLY A 16 6.43 8.96 -7.68
CA GLY A 16 6.99 8.20 -8.80
C GLY A 16 6.92 6.67 -8.60
N THR A 17 7.16 5.92 -9.68
CA THR A 17 7.21 4.43 -9.66
C THR A 17 8.29 3.91 -8.69
N ASP A 18 9.41 4.60 -8.55
CA ASP A 18 10.48 4.26 -7.60
C ASP A 18 9.98 4.21 -6.14
N ALA A 19 9.05 5.09 -5.75
CA ALA A 19 8.47 5.08 -4.41
C ALA A 19 7.66 3.80 -4.15
N TYR A 20 7.02 3.24 -5.18
CA TYR A 20 6.29 1.97 -5.08
C TYR A 20 7.21 0.75 -5.11
N VAL A 21 8.32 0.81 -5.85
CA VAL A 21 9.39 -0.20 -5.78
C VAL A 21 9.92 -0.31 -4.35
N GLU A 22 10.24 0.83 -3.74
CA GLU A 22 10.74 0.89 -2.37
C GLU A 22 9.68 0.44 -1.36
N LEU A 23 8.44 0.96 -1.46
CA LEU A 23 7.32 0.55 -0.60
C LEU A 23 7.14 -0.98 -0.59
N ARG A 24 7.17 -1.59 -1.78
CA ARG A 24 7.08 -3.05 -1.91
C ARG A 24 8.26 -3.74 -1.23
N ALA A 25 9.48 -3.30 -1.49
CA ALA A 25 10.69 -3.89 -0.93
C ALA A 25 10.69 -3.85 0.61
N GLN A 26 10.15 -2.78 1.20
CA GLN A 26 10.05 -2.62 2.65
C GLN A 26 8.89 -3.44 3.27
N CYS A 27 7.78 -3.64 2.54
CA CYS A 27 6.65 -4.45 3.04
C CYS A 27 6.94 -5.96 3.06
N LEU A 28 7.72 -6.48 2.11
CA LEU A 28 7.94 -7.92 1.99
C LEU A 28 8.56 -8.56 3.25
N PRO A 29 9.62 -8.01 3.87
CA PRO A 29 10.16 -8.55 5.12
C PRO A 29 9.18 -8.52 6.30
N LEU A 30 8.17 -7.64 6.28
CA LEU A 30 7.16 -7.58 7.35
C LEU A 30 6.23 -8.80 7.36
N ILE A 31 6.07 -9.49 6.23
CA ILE A 31 5.29 -10.73 6.14
C ILE A 31 5.87 -11.81 7.08
N GLU A 32 7.19 -11.90 7.16
CA GLU A 32 7.88 -12.88 8.01
C GLU A 32 7.99 -12.43 9.46
N THR A 33 8.23 -11.14 9.68
CA THR A 33 8.56 -10.58 11.00
C THR A 33 7.34 -10.15 11.81
N ASP A 34 6.19 -9.95 11.18
CA ASP A 34 4.91 -9.65 11.82
C ASP A 34 3.76 -10.46 11.17
N PRO A 35 3.66 -11.76 11.47
CA PRO A 35 2.71 -12.67 10.83
C PRO A 35 1.23 -12.32 11.13
N ALA A 36 0.96 -11.55 12.19
CA ALA A 36 -0.39 -11.13 12.53
C ALA A 36 -0.98 -10.13 11.51
N ASN A 37 -0.11 -9.43 10.77
CA ASN A 37 -0.45 -8.44 9.75
C ASN A 37 0.00 -8.86 8.34
N ALA A 38 0.55 -10.07 8.16
CA ALA A 38 1.10 -10.58 6.90
C ALA A 38 0.20 -10.38 5.68
N ALA A 39 -1.11 -10.61 5.82
CA ALA A 39 -2.06 -10.43 4.72
C ALA A 39 -2.16 -8.96 4.26
N ALA A 40 -2.05 -8.00 5.18
CA ALA A 40 -2.05 -6.58 4.85
C ALA A 40 -0.77 -6.19 4.10
N TYR A 41 0.39 -6.65 4.57
CA TYR A 41 1.67 -6.41 3.89
C TYR A 41 1.71 -7.03 2.49
N PHE A 42 1.18 -8.25 2.35
CA PHE A 42 1.06 -8.90 1.05
C PHE A 42 0.15 -8.11 0.09
N LEU A 43 -0.99 -7.61 0.57
CA LEU A 43 -1.90 -6.80 -0.24
C LEU A 43 -1.22 -5.53 -0.75
N ILE A 44 -0.59 -4.75 0.14
CA ILE A 44 0.11 -3.52 -0.23
C ILE A 44 1.29 -3.79 -1.17
N ALA A 45 2.09 -4.82 -0.90
CA ALA A 45 3.21 -5.20 -1.77
C ALA A 45 2.74 -5.58 -3.19
N ASN A 46 1.55 -6.17 -3.33
CA ASN A 46 0.97 -6.49 -4.63
C ASN A 46 0.38 -5.26 -5.32
N PHE A 47 -0.31 -4.36 -4.61
CA PHE A 47 -0.75 -3.10 -5.20
C PHE A 47 0.43 -2.25 -5.69
N ALA A 48 1.51 -2.19 -4.90
CA ALA A 48 2.72 -1.49 -5.31
C ALA A 48 3.39 -2.13 -6.52
N ARG A 49 3.45 -3.47 -6.58
CA ARG A 49 3.93 -4.19 -7.77
C ARG A 49 3.09 -3.87 -9.00
N SER A 50 1.78 -3.93 -8.89
CA SER A 50 0.88 -3.76 -10.02
C SER A 50 0.88 -2.31 -10.53
N TYR A 51 1.00 -1.31 -9.63
CA TYR A 51 1.28 0.07 -10.04
C TYR A 51 2.54 0.19 -10.89
N VAL A 52 3.66 -0.38 -10.43
CA VAL A 52 4.91 -0.35 -11.20
C VAL A 52 4.70 -1.00 -12.56
N MET A 53 4.07 -2.18 -12.62
CA MET A 53 3.80 -2.87 -13.90
C MET A 53 2.91 -2.07 -14.86
N LEU A 54 1.91 -1.34 -14.36
CA LEU A 54 1.02 -0.53 -15.19
C LEU A 54 1.71 0.68 -15.82
N TYR A 55 2.78 1.17 -15.18
CA TYR A 55 3.32 2.49 -15.43
C TYR A 55 4.84 2.51 -15.67
N GLU A 56 5.49 1.35 -15.77
CA GLU A 56 6.92 1.23 -16.04
C GLU A 56 7.27 1.64 -17.48
N GLU A 57 6.39 1.35 -18.44
CA GLU A 57 6.63 1.61 -19.87
C GLU A 57 6.09 2.96 -20.37
N GLU A 58 5.18 3.60 -19.62
CA GLU A 58 4.52 4.84 -20.01
C GLU A 58 4.69 5.94 -18.96
N ALA A 59 4.92 7.18 -19.40
CA ALA A 59 5.04 8.31 -18.49
C ALA A 59 3.70 8.56 -17.76
N VAL A 60 3.69 8.34 -16.44
CA VAL A 60 2.53 8.66 -15.60
C VAL A 60 2.30 10.16 -15.59
N THR A 61 1.08 10.58 -15.87
CA THR A 61 0.71 11.98 -15.68
C THR A 61 0.79 12.34 -14.19
N VAL A 62 1.16 13.58 -13.89
CA VAL A 62 1.22 14.07 -12.49
C VAL A 62 -0.10 13.86 -11.75
N GLU A 63 -1.23 13.95 -12.45
CA GLU A 63 -2.56 13.72 -11.88
C GLU A 63 -2.78 12.27 -11.46
N VAL A 64 -2.46 11.31 -12.34
CA VAL A 64 -2.57 9.87 -12.03
C VAL A 64 -1.61 9.49 -10.89
N ALA A 65 -0.38 9.98 -10.94
CA ALA A 65 0.63 9.76 -9.90
C ALA A 65 0.15 10.24 -8.52
N ARG A 66 -0.41 11.46 -8.45
CA ARG A 66 -0.97 12.01 -7.21
C ARG A 66 -2.17 11.21 -6.72
N LYS A 67 -3.10 10.86 -7.62
CA LYS A 67 -4.30 10.08 -7.28
C LYS A 67 -3.94 8.71 -6.72
N ALA A 68 -2.99 8.01 -7.36
CA ALA A 68 -2.47 6.74 -6.88
C ALA A 68 -1.81 6.89 -5.51
N LYS A 69 -0.97 7.91 -5.33
CA LYS A 69 -0.31 8.13 -4.03
C LYS A 69 -1.33 8.37 -2.92
N THR A 70 -2.35 9.20 -3.16
CA THR A 70 -3.44 9.42 -2.19
C THR A 70 -4.16 8.13 -1.85
N ALA A 71 -4.58 7.33 -2.85
CA ALA A 71 -5.29 6.08 -2.60
C ALA A 71 -4.42 5.07 -1.84
N MET A 72 -3.13 4.97 -2.15
CA MET A 72 -2.19 4.10 -1.46
C MET A 72 -2.01 4.53 0.00
N LEU A 73 -1.84 5.84 0.26
CA LEU A 73 -1.74 6.37 1.61
C LEU A 73 -3.00 6.09 2.42
N ASP A 74 -4.19 6.28 1.85
CA ASP A 74 -5.44 5.98 2.54
C ASP A 74 -5.51 4.50 2.99
N TYR A 75 -5.10 3.57 2.12
CA TYR A 75 -5.05 2.14 2.47
C TYR A 75 -4.00 1.84 3.54
N LEU A 76 -2.81 2.42 3.42
CA LEU A 76 -1.73 2.30 4.39
C LEU A 76 -2.14 2.80 5.78
N HIS A 77 -2.74 3.99 5.88
CA HIS A 77 -3.20 4.55 7.15
C HIS A 77 -4.29 3.70 7.81
N ARG A 78 -5.21 3.12 7.03
CA ARG A 78 -6.21 2.17 7.55
C ARG A 78 -5.57 0.93 8.17
N ILE A 79 -4.53 0.39 7.54
CA ILE A 79 -3.79 -0.75 8.09
C ILE A 79 -3.06 -0.34 9.38
N VAL A 80 -2.35 0.78 9.37
CA VAL A 80 -1.63 1.30 10.55
C VAL A 80 -2.58 1.49 11.75
N ALA A 81 -3.80 1.99 11.51
CA ALA A 81 -4.80 2.17 12.55
C ALA A 81 -5.33 0.83 13.10
N ALA A 82 -5.40 -0.22 12.27
CA ALA A 82 -5.96 -1.52 12.63
C ALA A 82 -4.93 -2.52 13.19
N GLN A 83 -3.64 -2.36 12.88
CA GLN A 83 -2.61 -3.40 13.09
C GLN A 83 -2.43 -3.82 14.57
N GLY A 84 -2.65 -2.88 15.51
CA GLY A 84 -2.59 -3.14 16.95
C GLY A 84 -3.87 -3.73 17.55
N GLY A 85 -4.93 -3.87 16.75
CA GLY A 85 -6.20 -4.44 17.15
C GLY A 85 -6.20 -5.97 17.22
N ASN A 86 -7.37 -6.55 17.48
CA ASN A 86 -7.57 -7.99 17.40
C ASN A 86 -7.68 -8.46 15.92
N ALA A 87 -7.77 -9.77 15.70
CA ALA A 87 -7.83 -10.34 14.37
C ALA A 87 -9.05 -9.86 13.55
N GLU A 88 -10.19 -9.61 14.18
CA GLU A 88 -11.40 -9.12 13.52
C GLU A 88 -11.20 -7.70 12.98
N VAL A 89 -10.62 -6.81 13.79
CA VAL A 89 -10.30 -5.42 13.39
C VAL A 89 -9.33 -5.41 12.20
N ARG A 90 -8.27 -6.24 12.25
CA ARG A 90 -7.31 -6.35 11.15
C ARG A 90 -7.96 -6.88 9.87
N LEU A 91 -8.77 -7.94 9.97
CA LEU A 91 -9.45 -8.52 8.83
C LEU A 91 -10.47 -7.56 8.21
N ALA A 92 -11.23 -6.84 9.04
CA ALA A 92 -12.17 -5.84 8.58
C ALA A 92 -11.48 -4.72 7.77
N ALA A 93 -10.31 -4.27 8.20
CA ALA A 93 -9.53 -3.26 7.46
C ALA A 93 -9.09 -3.76 6.08
N ILE A 94 -8.56 -4.99 6.00
CA ILE A 94 -8.12 -5.59 4.73
C ILE A 94 -9.32 -5.80 3.79
N ASN A 95 -10.46 -6.28 4.31
CA ASN A 95 -11.69 -6.48 3.52
C ASN A 95 -12.22 -5.14 2.98
N ALA A 96 -12.20 -4.08 3.78
CA ALA A 96 -12.63 -2.76 3.35
C ALA A 96 -11.74 -2.22 2.22
N ILE A 97 -10.42 -2.41 2.30
CA ILE A 97 -9.49 -1.99 1.23
C ILE A 97 -9.78 -2.77 -0.06
N ALA A 98 -9.96 -4.08 0.02
CA ALA A 98 -10.26 -4.90 -1.15
C ALA A 98 -11.59 -4.50 -1.81
N ALA A 99 -12.63 -4.23 -1.01
CA ALA A 99 -13.91 -3.74 -1.50
C ALA A 99 -13.80 -2.34 -2.12
N ASP A 100 -13.11 -1.41 -1.48
CA ASP A 100 -12.90 -0.06 -2.00
C ASP A 100 -12.14 -0.09 -3.32
N TYR A 101 -11.08 -0.89 -3.42
CA TYR A 101 -10.30 -1.04 -4.66
C TYR A 101 -11.17 -1.57 -5.81
N LEU A 102 -12.05 -2.54 -5.56
CA LEU A 102 -12.94 -3.09 -6.59
C LEU A 102 -13.86 -2.04 -7.22
N HIS A 103 -14.27 -1.04 -6.45
CA HIS A 103 -15.14 0.06 -6.89
C HIS A 103 -14.38 1.32 -7.32
N SER A 104 -13.05 1.31 -7.21
CA SER A 104 -12.19 2.41 -7.65
C SER A 104 -11.91 2.35 -9.14
N ASP A 105 -11.13 3.31 -9.65
CA ASP A 105 -10.62 3.31 -11.03
C ASP A 105 -9.53 2.25 -11.27
N LYS A 106 -9.21 1.42 -10.27
CA LYS A 106 -8.25 0.30 -10.36
C LYS A 106 -6.89 0.73 -10.90
N ILE A 107 -6.37 1.80 -10.29
CA ILE A 107 -5.08 2.42 -10.61
C ILE A 107 -3.87 1.64 -10.05
N PHE A 108 -4.12 0.52 -9.37
CA PHE A 108 -3.13 -0.47 -8.95
C PHE A 108 -3.38 -1.76 -9.68
#